data_AF-F7KHG2-F1
#
_entry.id   AF-F7KHG2-F1
#
_cell.length_a   1.000
_cell.length_b   1.000
_cell.length_c   1.000
_cell.angle_alpha   90.00
_cell.angle_beta   90.00
_cell.angle_gamma   90.00
#
_symmetry.space_group_name_H-M   'P 1'
#
loop_
_entity.id
_entity.type
_entity.pdbx_description
1 polymer ?
#
loop_
_entity_poly.entity_id
_entity_poly.type
_entity_poly.pdbx_seq_one_letter_code
_entity_poly.pdbx_strand_id
1 'polypeptide(L)'
;MNNLAATFMENLIFVLEFLGLVAAMVIIAYVVEKLEKKKNGVKERTLTTRKIAMIGVFSAIAAVLHVMDFPIPFAPDFYKLDFSELPALIGAFAFGPVAAVMIEFCKIILKLLFKGTSTAFVGDLANFIIGCTFLLPASIIYLFRKNKKNAVIGCVVGTLVMTIFGTAFNAVYLLPKFAELYGLPLDSIIEMGHVINPAINSVNTLVVFAVAPMNILKGGIVSLVTMLIYKKISPILHNTK
;
A
#
# COMPACT_ATOMS: atom_id res chain seq x y z
N MET A 1 1.21 7.42 -26.54
CA MET A 1 0.07 7.50 -25.61
C MET A 1 -0.23 6.08 -25.16
N ASN A 2 0.02 5.76 -23.89
CA ASN A 2 -0.34 4.44 -23.33
C ASN A 2 -1.81 4.19 -23.60
N ASN A 3 -2.15 3.12 -24.31
CA ASN A 3 -3.53 2.76 -24.59
C ASN A 3 -4.11 2.07 -23.34
N LEU A 4 -4.19 2.83 -22.22
CA LEU A 4 -4.66 2.35 -20.92
C LEU A 4 -6.04 1.69 -21.05
N ALA A 5 -6.88 2.21 -21.95
CA ALA A 5 -8.16 1.61 -22.30
C ALA A 5 -8.02 0.23 -22.94
N ALA A 6 -7.07 0.02 -23.85
CA ALA A 6 -6.82 -1.30 -24.42
C ALA A 6 -6.29 -2.29 -23.37
N THR A 7 -5.28 -1.88 -22.58
CA THR A 7 -4.76 -2.72 -21.49
C THR A 7 -5.85 -3.05 -20.46
N PHE A 8 -6.75 -2.11 -20.16
CA PHE A 8 -7.90 -2.35 -19.29
C PHE A 8 -8.84 -3.41 -19.86
N MET A 9 -9.18 -3.33 -21.14
CA MET A 9 -10.08 -4.29 -21.79
C MET A 9 -9.46 -5.69 -21.86
N GLU A 10 -8.16 -5.79 -22.14
CA GLU A 10 -7.42 -7.06 -22.14
C GLU A 10 -7.38 -7.71 -20.75
N ASN A 11 -7.34 -6.90 -19.68
CA ASN A 11 -7.17 -7.36 -18.31
C ASN A 11 -8.43 -7.16 -17.44
N LEU A 12 -9.61 -7.09 -18.07
CA LEU A 12 -10.85 -6.68 -17.39
C LEU A 12 -11.18 -7.54 -16.16
N ILE A 13 -11.03 -8.86 -16.27
CA ILE A 13 -11.29 -9.80 -15.16
C ILE A 13 -10.38 -9.47 -13.96
N PHE A 14 -9.08 -9.26 -14.23
CA PHE A 14 -8.12 -8.92 -13.19
C PHE A 14 -8.41 -7.56 -12.55
N VAL A 15 -8.86 -6.58 -13.34
CA VAL A 15 -9.28 -5.28 -12.81
C VAL A 15 -10.53 -5.40 -11.92
N LEU A 16 -11.49 -6.26 -12.27
CA LEU A 16 -12.65 -6.54 -11.42
C LEU A 16 -12.27 -7.21 -10.11
N GLU A 17 -11.31 -8.17 -10.14
CA GLU A 17 -10.74 -8.76 -8.92
C GLU A 17 -10.09 -7.70 -8.04
N PHE A 18 -9.31 -6.78 -8.64
CA PHE A 18 -8.71 -5.66 -7.93
C PHE A 18 -9.79 -4.79 -7.26
N LEU A 19 -10.84 -4.38 -7.98
CA LEU A 19 -11.92 -3.58 -7.40
C LEU A 19 -12.68 -4.32 -6.28
N GLY A 20 -12.85 -5.64 -6.40
CA GLY A 20 -13.40 -6.48 -5.34
C GLY A 20 -12.55 -6.45 -4.06
N LEU A 21 -11.22 -6.53 -4.20
CA LEU A 21 -10.29 -6.46 -3.08
C LEU A 21 -10.27 -5.07 -2.44
N VAL A 22 -10.35 -4.00 -3.24
CA VAL A 22 -10.52 -2.62 -2.73
C VAL A 22 -11.80 -2.52 -1.89
N ALA A 23 -12.92 -3.00 -2.41
CA ALA A 23 -14.20 -2.97 -1.70
C ALA A 23 -14.13 -3.73 -0.36
N ALA A 24 -13.50 -4.92 -0.36
CA ALA A 24 -13.28 -5.70 0.87
C ALA A 24 -12.46 -4.92 1.90
N MET A 25 -11.35 -4.28 1.50
CA MET A 25 -10.52 -3.48 2.41
C MET A 25 -11.25 -2.26 2.96
N VAL A 26 -12.07 -1.58 2.13
CA VAL A 26 -12.90 -0.45 2.58
C VAL A 26 -13.94 -0.92 3.60
N ILE A 27 -14.60 -2.07 3.37
CA ILE A 27 -15.57 -2.64 4.31
C ILE A 27 -14.91 -2.97 5.64
N ILE A 28 -13.75 -3.65 5.62
CA ILE A 28 -12.99 -3.98 6.83
C ILE A 28 -12.65 -2.70 7.60
N ALA A 29 -12.07 -1.70 6.92
CA ALA A 29 -11.71 -0.43 7.53
C ALA A 29 -12.93 0.30 8.13
N TYR A 30 -14.05 0.30 7.42
CA TYR A 30 -15.29 0.94 7.84
C TYR A 30 -15.90 0.26 9.07
N VAL A 31 -15.93 -1.07 9.08
CA VAL A 31 -16.41 -1.87 10.22
C VAL A 31 -15.55 -1.58 11.45
N VAL A 32 -14.22 -1.58 11.32
CA VAL A 32 -13.32 -1.30 12.45
C VAL A 32 -13.53 0.10 13.03
N GLU A 33 -13.63 1.13 12.18
CA GLU A 33 -13.94 2.49 12.67
C GLU A 33 -15.32 2.57 13.33
N LYS A 34 -16.33 1.89 12.78
CA LYS A 34 -17.68 1.86 13.36
C LYS A 34 -17.68 1.19 14.74
N LEU A 35 -16.90 0.12 14.92
CA LEU A 35 -16.75 -0.56 16.21
C LEU A 35 -16.07 0.34 17.25
N GLU A 36 -15.01 1.06 16.86
CA GLU A 36 -14.32 2.00 17.74
C GLU A 36 -15.24 3.16 18.16
N LYS A 37 -15.97 3.75 17.22
CA LYS A 37 -16.95 4.80 17.51
C LYS A 37 -18.05 4.34 18.44
N LYS A 38 -18.60 3.13 18.21
CA LYS A 38 -19.62 2.53 19.08
C LYS A 38 -19.08 2.34 20.50
N LYS A 39 -17.84 1.88 20.65
CA LYS A 39 -17.18 1.70 21.95
C LYS A 39 -17.02 3.02 22.70
N ASN A 40 -16.75 4.11 21.99
CA ASN A 40 -16.53 5.45 22.56
C ASN A 40 -17.79 6.33 22.61
N GLY A 41 -18.97 5.80 22.26
CA GLY A 41 -20.24 6.55 22.27
C GLY A 41 -20.34 7.66 21.22
N VAL A 42 -19.47 7.68 20.21
CA VAL A 42 -19.41 8.73 19.19
C VAL A 42 -20.49 8.47 18.14
N LYS A 43 -21.40 9.44 17.95
CA LYS A 43 -22.50 9.36 16.96
C LYS A 43 -22.17 9.98 15.60
N GLU A 44 -21.01 10.63 15.46
CA GLU A 44 -20.60 11.26 14.20
C GLU A 44 -20.38 10.24 13.07
N ARG A 45 -20.73 10.63 11.84
CA ARG A 45 -20.51 9.83 10.62
C ARG A 45 -19.03 9.48 10.45
N THR A 46 -18.74 8.26 9.99
CA THR A 46 -17.36 7.77 9.70
C THR A 46 -16.63 8.65 8.69
N LEU A 47 -17.34 9.14 7.67
CA LEU A 47 -16.82 10.05 6.66
C LEU A 47 -17.43 11.44 6.86
N THR A 48 -16.66 12.33 7.49
CA THR A 48 -17.00 13.75 7.60
C THR A 48 -16.45 14.52 6.39
N THR A 49 -17.01 15.69 6.08
CA THR A 49 -16.53 16.54 4.98
C THR A 49 -15.04 16.86 5.10
N ARG A 50 -14.57 17.13 6.33
CA ARG A 50 -13.15 17.36 6.62
C ARG A 50 -12.29 16.14 6.27
N LYS A 51 -12.72 14.94 6.67
CA LYS A 51 -12.01 13.69 6.36
C LYS A 51 -11.92 13.46 4.85
N ILE A 52 -13.01 13.69 4.12
CA ILE A 52 -13.04 13.55 2.65
C ILE A 52 -12.06 14.53 2.00
N ALA A 53 -12.08 15.81 2.39
CA ALA A 53 -11.16 16.81 1.85
C ALA A 53 -9.69 16.43 2.11
N MET A 54 -9.37 15.98 3.32
CA MET A 54 -8.01 15.57 3.68
C MET A 54 -7.57 14.29 2.97
N ILE A 55 -8.48 13.33 2.74
CA ILE A 55 -8.21 12.17 1.88
C ILE A 55 -7.78 12.65 0.50
N GLY A 56 -8.49 13.60 -0.10
CA GLY A 56 -8.12 14.18 -1.40
C GLY A 56 -6.72 14.79 -1.42
N VAL A 57 -6.40 15.63 -0.44
CA VAL A 57 -5.07 16.27 -0.31
C VAL A 57 -3.96 15.23 -0.15
N PHE A 58 -4.11 14.28 0.78
CA PHE A 58 -3.09 13.25 1.00
C PHE A 58 -2.96 12.30 -0.20
N SER A 59 -4.04 12.01 -0.92
CA SER A 59 -4.02 11.20 -2.15
C SER A 59 -3.21 11.88 -3.25
N ALA A 60 -3.37 13.19 -3.42
CA ALA A 60 -2.60 13.95 -4.40
C ALA A 60 -1.10 13.93 -4.07
N ILE A 61 -0.73 14.15 -2.80
CA ILE A 61 0.67 14.09 -2.36
C ILE A 61 1.23 12.66 -2.56
N ALA A 62 0.47 11.64 -2.16
CA ALA A 62 0.84 10.24 -2.33
C ALA A 62 1.06 9.89 -3.81
N ALA A 63 0.20 10.35 -4.70
CA ALA A 63 0.31 10.11 -6.14
C ALA A 63 1.59 10.74 -6.72
N VAL A 64 1.92 11.98 -6.33
CA VAL A 64 3.16 12.65 -6.76
C VAL A 64 4.37 11.85 -6.30
N LEU A 65 4.40 11.41 -5.04
CA LEU A 65 5.49 10.57 -4.51
C LEU A 65 5.59 9.22 -5.22
N HIS A 66 4.47 8.62 -5.59
CA HIS A 66 4.45 7.34 -6.29
C HIS A 66 4.97 7.48 -7.73
N VAL A 67 4.62 8.56 -8.45
CA VAL A 67 5.13 8.78 -9.81
C VAL A 67 6.66 8.85 -9.85
N MET A 68 7.29 9.30 -8.75
CA MET A 68 8.74 9.33 -8.52
C MET A 68 9.32 7.99 -8.00
N ASP A 69 8.64 6.87 -8.22
CA ASP A 69 9.19 5.54 -7.92
C ASP A 69 10.55 5.28 -8.61
N PHE A 70 11.38 4.47 -7.96
CA PHE A 70 12.70 4.08 -8.48
C PHE A 70 12.94 2.58 -8.24
N PRO A 71 13.70 1.90 -9.14
CA PRO A 71 14.06 0.50 -8.96
C PRO A 71 15.02 0.33 -7.78
N ILE A 72 15.01 -0.85 -7.17
CA ILE A 72 15.90 -1.20 -6.06
C ILE A 72 17.03 -2.11 -6.55
N PRO A 73 18.28 -1.95 -6.06
CA PRO A 73 19.45 -2.62 -6.63
C PRO A 73 19.49 -4.14 -6.40
N PHE A 74 18.69 -4.67 -5.48
CA PHE A 74 18.71 -6.09 -5.08
C PHE A 74 17.47 -6.87 -5.58
N ALA A 75 16.62 -6.28 -6.43
CA ALA A 75 15.45 -6.94 -6.99
C ALA A 75 15.26 -6.57 -8.47
N PRO A 76 14.54 -7.39 -9.25
CA PRO A 76 14.18 -7.06 -10.63
C PRO A 76 13.49 -5.68 -10.79
N ASP A 77 13.66 -5.04 -11.95
CA ASP A 77 13.21 -3.66 -12.22
C ASP A 77 11.70 -3.40 -12.08
N PHE A 78 10.88 -4.46 -12.11
CA PHE A 78 9.44 -4.35 -11.86
C PHE A 78 9.12 -4.14 -10.37
N TYR A 79 10.06 -4.43 -9.47
CA TYR A 79 9.99 -4.04 -8.05
C TYR A 79 10.55 -2.64 -7.88
N LYS A 80 9.66 -1.72 -7.52
CA LYS A 80 10.00 -0.33 -7.30
C LYS A 80 9.68 0.11 -5.88
N LEU A 81 10.52 1.00 -5.38
CA LEU A 81 10.35 1.67 -4.10
C LEU A 81 9.87 3.09 -4.32
N ASP A 82 9.00 3.54 -3.43
CA ASP A 82 8.42 4.86 -3.42
C ASP A 82 8.06 5.26 -1.98
N PHE A 83 7.78 6.54 -1.75
CA PHE A 83 7.42 7.07 -0.42
C PHE A 83 5.93 7.40 -0.29
N SER A 84 5.07 6.84 -1.14
CA SER A 84 3.67 7.27 -1.22
C SER A 84 2.80 6.82 -0.04
N GLU A 85 3.21 5.79 0.71
CA GLU A 85 2.51 5.34 1.91
C GLU A 85 2.75 6.29 3.10
N LEU A 86 3.71 7.20 3.00
CA LEU A 86 3.97 8.21 4.03
C LEU A 86 2.75 9.14 4.22
N PRO A 87 2.25 9.85 3.18
CA PRO A 87 0.97 10.57 3.25
C PRO A 87 -0.20 9.71 3.73
N ALA A 88 -0.30 8.47 3.25
CA ALA A 88 -1.38 7.55 3.60
C ALA A 88 -1.37 7.21 5.10
N LEU A 89 -0.20 6.91 5.68
CA LEU A 89 -0.05 6.59 7.09
C LEU A 89 -0.31 7.81 7.99
N ILE A 90 0.13 9.00 7.59
CA ILE A 90 -0.19 10.25 8.30
C ILE A 90 -1.69 10.49 8.31
N GLY A 91 -2.33 10.36 7.13
CA GLY A 91 -3.78 10.48 6.99
C GLY A 91 -4.53 9.44 7.82
N ALA A 92 -4.01 8.21 7.89
CA ALA A 92 -4.57 7.12 8.68
C ALA A 92 -4.48 7.37 10.18
N PHE A 93 -3.35 7.88 10.68
CA PHE A 93 -3.21 8.22 12.10
C PHE A 93 -4.10 9.41 12.50
N ALA A 94 -4.31 10.36 11.60
CA ALA A 94 -5.19 11.49 11.86
C ALA A 94 -6.68 11.12 11.79
N PHE A 95 -7.09 10.42 10.73
CA PHE A 95 -8.50 10.24 10.37
C PHE A 95 -9.01 8.81 10.46
N GLY A 96 -8.15 7.82 10.70
CA GLY A 96 -8.51 6.42 10.88
C GLY A 96 -8.26 5.51 9.67
N PRO A 97 -8.44 4.19 9.83
CA PRO A 97 -8.20 3.16 8.81
C PRO A 97 -8.90 3.39 7.47
N VAL A 98 -10.12 3.95 7.45
CA VAL A 98 -10.85 4.24 6.20
C VAL A 98 -10.10 5.30 5.39
N ALA A 99 -9.51 6.31 6.05
CA ALA A 99 -8.69 7.27 5.33
C ALA A 99 -7.47 6.60 4.71
N ALA A 100 -6.86 5.62 5.39
CA ALA A 100 -5.72 4.88 4.89
C ALA A 100 -6.02 4.19 3.55
N VAL A 101 -7.09 3.38 3.51
CA VAL A 101 -7.49 2.63 2.31
C VAL A 101 -7.92 3.56 1.18
N MET A 102 -8.66 4.61 1.49
CA MET A 102 -9.13 5.56 0.48
C MET A 102 -7.98 6.37 -0.12
N ILE A 103 -7.02 6.82 0.69
CA ILE A 103 -5.81 7.51 0.20
C ILE A 103 -5.02 6.58 -0.71
N GLU A 104 -4.82 5.33 -0.29
CA GLU A 104 -4.09 4.33 -1.05
C GLU A 104 -4.77 4.02 -2.39
N PHE A 105 -6.10 3.90 -2.41
CA PHE A 105 -6.86 3.66 -3.63
C PHE A 105 -6.81 4.85 -4.59
N CYS A 106 -7.08 6.06 -4.09
CA CYS A 106 -7.04 7.27 -4.90
C CYS A 106 -5.63 7.54 -5.45
N LYS A 107 -4.58 7.26 -4.68
CA LYS A 107 -3.19 7.29 -5.14
C LYS A 107 -3.01 6.44 -6.40
N ILE A 108 -3.44 5.18 -6.37
CA ILE A 108 -3.26 4.24 -7.48
C ILE A 108 -4.03 4.69 -8.72
N ILE A 109 -5.27 5.17 -8.56
CA ILE A 109 -6.04 5.75 -9.67
C ILE A 109 -5.26 6.91 -10.31
N LEU A 110 -4.80 7.86 -9.50
CA LEU A 110 -4.06 9.02 -9.99
C LEU A 110 -2.76 8.60 -10.70
N LYS A 111 -2.01 7.66 -10.12
CA LYS A 111 -0.81 7.11 -10.75
C LYS A 111 -1.12 6.47 -12.11
N LEU A 112 -2.17 5.67 -12.20
CA LEU A 112 -2.60 5.04 -13.46
C LEU A 112 -2.97 6.08 -14.52
N LEU A 113 -3.58 7.20 -14.12
CA LEU A 113 -3.92 8.30 -15.04
C LEU A 113 -2.67 9.05 -15.54
N PHE A 114 -1.67 9.28 -14.69
CA PHE A 114 -0.48 10.08 -15.05
C PHE A 114 0.66 9.27 -15.67
N LYS A 115 0.91 8.05 -15.19
CA LYS A 115 2.05 7.20 -15.58
C LYS A 115 1.62 5.92 -16.31
N GLY A 116 0.36 5.50 -16.15
CA GLY A 116 -0.13 4.22 -16.65
C GLY A 116 0.40 3.03 -15.85
N THR A 117 0.26 1.84 -16.43
CA THR A 117 0.78 0.58 -15.90
C THR A 117 1.90 0.06 -16.80
N SER A 118 2.96 -0.47 -16.19
CA SER A 118 4.04 -1.20 -16.86
C SER A 118 4.06 -2.69 -16.50
N THR A 119 3.05 -3.15 -15.75
CA THR A 119 2.96 -4.49 -15.15
C THR A 119 1.57 -5.10 -15.33
N ALA A 120 0.83 -4.74 -16.39
CA ALA A 120 -0.56 -5.17 -16.62
C ALA A 120 -1.47 -5.08 -15.36
N PHE A 121 -1.40 -3.97 -14.62
CA PHE A 121 -2.08 -3.72 -13.33
C PHE A 121 -1.63 -4.57 -12.13
N VAL A 122 -0.80 -5.60 -12.31
CA VAL A 122 -0.35 -6.47 -11.20
C VAL A 122 0.46 -5.70 -10.16
N GLY A 123 1.40 -4.86 -10.61
CA GLY A 123 2.17 -3.98 -9.74
C GLY A 123 1.31 -2.94 -9.02
N ASP A 124 0.25 -2.43 -9.69
CA ASP A 124 -0.71 -1.49 -9.10
C ASP A 124 -1.55 -2.15 -7.99
N LEU A 125 -2.04 -3.36 -8.25
CA LEU A 125 -2.71 -4.20 -7.24
C LEU A 125 -1.76 -4.53 -6.08
N ALA A 126 -0.54 -4.93 -6.39
CA ALA A 126 0.48 -5.29 -5.40
C ALA A 126 0.76 -4.10 -4.48
N ASN A 127 0.97 -2.91 -5.04
CA ASN A 127 1.22 -1.70 -4.24
C ASN A 127 0.01 -1.39 -3.33
N PHE A 128 -1.21 -1.44 -3.86
CA PHE A 128 -2.42 -1.20 -3.06
C PHE A 128 -2.59 -2.20 -1.91
N ILE A 129 -2.55 -3.50 -2.20
CA ILE A 129 -2.83 -4.53 -1.18
C ILE A 129 -1.72 -4.60 -0.16
N ILE A 130 -0.46 -4.63 -0.60
CA ILE A 130 0.69 -4.68 0.30
C ILE A 130 0.71 -3.40 1.17
N GLY A 131 0.47 -2.22 0.57
CA GLY A 131 0.30 -0.97 1.29
C GLY A 131 -0.83 -1.03 2.33
N CYS A 132 -2.01 -1.54 1.98
CA CYS A 132 -3.11 -1.71 2.94
C CYS A 132 -2.77 -2.71 4.06
N THR A 133 -2.00 -3.77 3.79
CA THR A 133 -1.56 -4.72 4.82
C THR A 133 -0.56 -4.13 5.81
N PHE A 134 0.12 -3.04 5.44
CA PHE A 134 0.89 -2.19 6.36
C PHE A 134 -0.01 -1.20 7.11
N LEU A 135 -0.79 -0.42 6.35
CA LEU A 135 -1.54 0.73 6.85
C LEU A 135 -2.68 0.33 7.80
N LEU A 136 -3.41 -0.75 7.51
CA LEU A 136 -4.55 -1.19 8.32
C LEU A 136 -4.13 -1.59 9.73
N PRO A 137 -3.26 -2.60 9.96
CA PRO A 137 -2.84 -2.95 11.33
C PRO A 137 -2.20 -1.77 12.07
N ALA A 138 -1.38 -0.96 11.39
CA ALA A 138 -0.76 0.21 12.00
C ALA A 138 -1.79 1.24 12.49
N SER A 139 -2.73 1.61 11.62
CA SER A 139 -3.76 2.60 11.93
C SER A 139 -4.80 2.08 12.92
N ILE A 140 -5.14 0.79 12.89
CA ILE A 140 -6.08 0.16 13.84
C ILE A 140 -5.49 0.18 15.25
N ILE A 141 -4.23 -0.26 15.43
CA ILE A 141 -3.56 -0.24 16.73
C ILE A 141 -3.53 1.19 17.30
N TYR A 142 -3.20 2.16 16.44
CA TYR A 142 -3.18 3.57 16.85
C TYR A 142 -4.57 4.12 17.16
N LEU A 143 -5.60 3.77 16.37
CA LEU A 143 -6.97 4.25 16.52
C LEU A 143 -7.52 3.94 17.92
N PHE A 144 -7.36 2.69 18.39
CA PHE A 144 -7.91 2.27 19.68
C PHE A 144 -7.22 2.90 20.90
N ARG A 145 -5.98 3.37 20.75
CA ARG A 145 -5.26 4.10 21.81
C ARG A 145 -4.19 5.02 21.19
N LYS A 146 -4.55 6.27 20.98
CA LYS A 146 -3.71 7.29 20.33
C LYS A 146 -2.59 7.80 21.26
N ASN A 147 -1.39 7.23 21.14
CA ASN A 147 -0.19 7.71 21.82
C ASN A 147 1.08 7.32 21.03
N LYS A 148 2.24 7.89 21.39
CA LYS A 148 3.53 7.60 20.72
C LYS A 148 3.87 6.11 20.73
N LYS A 149 3.66 5.44 21.86
CA LYS A 149 3.99 4.01 22.03
C LYS A 149 3.21 3.16 21.02
N ASN A 150 1.92 3.40 20.88
CA ASN A 150 1.07 2.65 19.96
C ASN A 150 1.26 3.04 18.50
N ALA A 151 1.72 4.26 18.21
CA ALA A 151 2.16 4.62 16.86
C ALA A 151 3.37 3.76 16.46
N VAL A 152 4.38 3.64 17.34
CA VAL A 152 5.55 2.77 17.11
C VAL A 152 5.15 1.30 16.99
N ILE A 153 4.34 0.79 17.93
CA ILE A 153 3.87 -0.61 17.88
C ILE A 153 3.08 -0.85 16.60
N GLY A 154 2.19 0.07 16.23
CA GLY A 154 1.43 0.00 14.98
C GLY A 154 2.33 -0.10 13.76
N CYS A 155 3.34 0.77 13.66
CA CYS A 155 4.32 0.75 12.57
C CYS A 155 5.12 -0.56 12.50
N VAL A 156 5.57 -1.08 13.64
CA VAL A 156 6.31 -2.37 13.71
C VAL A 156 5.42 -3.52 13.30
N VAL A 157 4.22 -3.64 13.89
CA VAL A 157 3.27 -4.70 13.54
C VAL A 157 2.85 -4.60 12.08
N GLY A 158 2.57 -3.40 11.58
CA GLY A 158 2.23 -3.21 10.18
C GLY A 158 3.37 -3.61 9.25
N THR A 159 4.62 -3.27 9.58
CA THR A 159 5.78 -3.68 8.77
C THR A 159 5.90 -5.21 8.74
N LEU A 160 5.77 -5.87 9.89
CA LEU A 160 5.83 -7.33 9.97
C LEU A 160 4.69 -8.00 9.19
N VAL A 161 3.46 -7.51 9.33
CA VAL A 161 2.29 -8.02 8.60
C VAL A 161 2.50 -7.83 7.09
N MET A 162 2.95 -6.66 6.66
CA MET A 162 3.25 -6.39 5.26
C MET A 162 4.37 -7.28 4.72
N THR A 163 5.43 -7.51 5.49
CA THR A 163 6.52 -8.39 5.07
C THR A 163 6.04 -9.82 4.93
N ILE A 164 5.34 -10.38 5.93
CA ILE A 164 4.88 -11.77 5.90
C ILE A 164 3.84 -11.96 4.80
N PHE A 165 2.78 -11.14 4.80
CA PHE A 165 1.71 -11.23 3.82
C PHE A 165 2.21 -10.91 2.41
N GLY A 166 2.96 -9.83 2.24
CA GLY A 166 3.49 -9.42 0.93
C GLY A 166 4.43 -10.46 0.33
N THR A 167 5.27 -11.11 1.14
CA THR A 167 6.15 -12.19 0.67
C THR A 167 5.34 -13.41 0.22
N ALA A 168 4.39 -13.86 1.05
CA ALA A 168 3.54 -15.01 0.72
C ALA A 168 2.64 -14.73 -0.50
N PHE A 169 2.02 -13.56 -0.54
CA PHE A 169 1.13 -13.15 -1.63
C PHE A 169 1.89 -12.98 -2.95
N ASN A 170 3.15 -12.52 -2.90
CA ASN A 170 4.00 -12.51 -4.09
C ASN A 170 4.27 -13.93 -4.62
N ALA A 171 4.62 -14.87 -3.74
CA ALA A 171 4.94 -16.23 -4.16
C ALA A 171 3.74 -16.97 -4.73
N VAL A 172 2.58 -16.83 -4.09
CA VAL A 172 1.39 -17.65 -4.40
C VAL A 172 0.54 -17.04 -5.50
N TYR A 173 0.49 -15.71 -5.63
CA TYR A 173 -0.46 -15.05 -6.54
C TYR A 173 0.20 -14.02 -7.46
N LEU A 174 0.93 -13.03 -6.94
CA LEU A 174 1.38 -11.91 -7.80
C LEU A 174 2.40 -12.32 -8.85
N LEU A 175 3.42 -13.11 -8.50
CA LEU A 175 4.43 -13.55 -9.48
C LEU A 175 3.85 -14.52 -10.53
N PRO A 176 3.08 -15.55 -10.16
CA PRO A 176 2.38 -16.38 -11.14
C PRO A 176 1.44 -15.56 -12.03
N LYS A 177 0.68 -14.61 -11.47
CA LYS A 177 -0.26 -13.80 -12.25
C LYS A 177 0.47 -12.83 -13.18
N PHE A 178 1.59 -12.27 -12.74
CA PHE A 178 2.47 -11.46 -13.58
C PHE A 178 3.01 -12.28 -14.76
N ALA A 179 3.47 -13.51 -14.53
CA ALA A 179 3.92 -14.42 -15.58
C ALA A 179 2.80 -14.72 -16.60
N GLU A 180 1.61 -15.03 -16.10
CA GLU A 180 0.42 -15.33 -16.92
C GLU A 180 0.03 -14.16 -17.83
N LEU A 181 -0.09 -12.94 -17.28
CA LEU A 181 -0.53 -11.77 -18.04
C LEU A 181 0.50 -11.30 -19.07
N TYR A 182 1.78 -11.59 -18.87
CA TYR A 182 2.84 -11.32 -19.85
C TYR A 182 3.10 -12.49 -20.81
N GLY A 183 2.44 -13.64 -20.61
CA GLY A 183 2.71 -14.84 -21.39
C GLY A 183 4.15 -15.36 -21.24
N LEU A 184 4.81 -15.05 -20.11
CA LEU A 184 6.18 -15.44 -19.83
C LEU A 184 6.21 -16.69 -18.94
N PRO A 185 7.17 -17.61 -19.15
CA PRO A 185 7.39 -18.68 -18.20
C PRO A 185 7.91 -18.09 -16.88
N LEU A 186 7.47 -18.66 -15.76
CA LEU A 186 7.85 -18.21 -14.43
C LEU A 186 9.37 -18.28 -14.21
N ASP A 187 10.04 -19.21 -14.88
CA ASP A 187 11.49 -19.37 -14.87
C ASP A 187 12.23 -18.14 -15.41
N SER A 188 11.67 -17.42 -16.39
CA SER A 188 12.27 -16.18 -16.88
C SER A 188 12.26 -15.08 -15.81
N ILE A 189 11.23 -15.04 -14.96
CA ILE A 189 11.17 -14.08 -13.84
C ILE A 189 12.19 -14.45 -12.76
N ILE A 190 12.37 -15.75 -12.51
CA ILE A 190 13.40 -16.24 -11.59
C ILE A 190 14.80 -15.90 -12.10
N GLU A 191 15.04 -16.07 -13.40
CA GLU A 191 16.31 -15.73 -14.06
C GLU A 191 16.65 -14.23 -13.93
N MET A 192 15.66 -13.34 -14.10
CA MET A 192 15.84 -11.90 -13.85
C MET A 192 16.34 -11.62 -12.42
N GLY A 193 15.83 -12.37 -11.43
CA GLY A 193 16.32 -12.29 -10.05
C GLY A 193 17.71 -12.92 -9.87
N HIS A 194 17.96 -14.07 -10.50
CA HIS A 194 19.23 -14.81 -10.41
C HIS A 194 20.42 -13.98 -10.91
N VAL A 195 20.24 -13.19 -11.97
CA VAL A 195 21.27 -12.28 -12.50
C VAL A 195 21.70 -11.23 -11.46
N ILE A 196 20.78 -10.80 -10.59
CA ILE A 196 21.04 -9.80 -9.54
C ILE A 196 21.63 -10.47 -8.31
N ASN A 197 21.11 -11.64 -7.94
CA ASN A 197 21.57 -12.42 -6.79
C ASN A 197 21.55 -13.92 -7.13
N PRO A 198 22.72 -14.57 -7.28
CA PRO A 198 22.83 -15.99 -7.60
C PRO A 198 22.15 -16.95 -6.59
N ALA A 199 21.80 -16.47 -5.39
CA ALA A 199 21.02 -17.24 -4.44
C ALA A 199 19.54 -17.43 -4.87
N ILE A 200 19.04 -16.65 -5.84
CA ILE A 200 17.67 -16.70 -6.34
C ILE A 200 17.55 -17.78 -7.42
N ASN A 201 17.13 -18.99 -7.02
CA ASN A 201 17.01 -20.17 -7.91
C ASN A 201 15.57 -20.69 -8.04
N SER A 202 14.63 -20.06 -7.36
CA SER A 202 13.22 -20.43 -7.31
C SER A 202 12.37 -19.22 -6.92
N VAL A 203 11.04 -19.32 -7.10
CA VAL A 203 10.07 -18.32 -6.60
C VAL A 203 10.27 -18.05 -5.10
N ASN A 204 10.45 -19.11 -4.31
CA ASN A 204 10.61 -18.99 -2.86
C ASN A 204 11.85 -18.17 -2.50
N THR A 205 12.98 -18.48 -3.13
CA THR A 205 14.21 -17.70 -2.91
C THR A 205 14.08 -16.27 -3.44
N LEU A 206 13.36 -16.05 -4.55
CA LEU A 206 13.12 -14.71 -5.08
C LEU A 206 12.32 -13.87 -4.07
N VAL A 207 11.21 -14.38 -3.54
CA VAL A 207 10.42 -13.60 -2.58
C VAL A 207 11.16 -13.39 -1.26
N VAL A 208 12.00 -14.34 -0.82
CA VAL A 208 12.78 -14.18 0.41
C VAL A 208 13.92 -13.17 0.24
N PHE A 209 14.62 -13.17 -0.90
CA PHE A 209 15.79 -12.31 -1.11
C PHE A 209 15.47 -10.96 -1.75
N ALA A 210 14.32 -10.80 -2.41
CA ALA A 210 13.89 -9.54 -3.00
C ALA A 210 12.68 -8.94 -2.27
N VAL A 211 11.57 -9.68 -2.19
CA VAL A 211 10.28 -9.12 -1.71
C VAL A 211 10.30 -8.83 -0.21
N ALA A 212 10.75 -9.79 0.61
CA ALA A 212 10.81 -9.63 2.06
C ALA A 212 11.69 -8.44 2.49
N PRO A 213 12.97 -8.31 2.03
CA PRO A 213 13.80 -7.17 2.40
C PRO A 213 13.26 -5.85 1.83
N MET A 214 12.68 -5.83 0.62
CA MET A 214 12.03 -4.64 0.09
C MET A 214 10.88 -4.18 1.00
N ASN A 215 10.01 -5.09 1.44
CA ASN A 215 8.89 -4.75 2.33
C ASN A 215 9.39 -4.27 3.71
N ILE A 216 10.42 -4.90 4.28
CA ILE A 216 11.03 -4.43 5.53
C ILE A 216 11.58 -3.01 5.35
N LEU A 217 12.32 -2.77 4.26
CA LEU A 217 12.90 -1.46 3.95
C LEU A 217 11.81 -0.41 3.77
N LYS A 218 10.78 -0.71 2.96
CA LYS A 218 9.66 0.18 2.68
C LYS A 218 8.90 0.53 3.96
N GLY A 219 8.49 -0.48 4.73
CA GLY A 219 7.77 -0.29 5.99
C GLY A 219 8.61 0.44 7.03
N GLY A 220 9.90 0.12 7.12
CA GLY A 220 10.86 0.75 8.01
C GLY A 220 11.05 2.25 7.72
N ILE A 221 11.32 2.61 6.46
CA ILE A 221 11.54 4.01 6.08
C ILE A 221 10.24 4.83 6.26
N VAL A 222 9.11 4.33 5.76
CA VAL A 222 7.82 5.01 5.89
C VAL A 222 7.46 5.21 7.36
N SER A 223 7.66 4.19 8.20
CA SER A 223 7.46 4.27 9.64
C SER A 223 8.38 5.30 10.30
N LEU A 224 9.68 5.27 9.99
CA LEU A 224 10.67 6.18 10.57
C LEU A 224 10.31 7.63 10.25
N VAL A 225 10.09 7.94 8.96
CA VAL A 225 9.77 9.30 8.52
C VAL A 225 8.44 9.76 9.11
N THR A 226 7.42 8.89 9.14
CA THR A 226 6.13 9.20 9.77
C THR A 226 6.29 9.59 11.23
N MET A 227 7.08 8.83 12.00
CA MET A 227 7.28 9.08 13.43
C MET A 227 7.96 10.42 13.72
N LEU A 228 8.78 10.92 12.79
CA LEU A 228 9.43 12.23 12.90
C LEU A 228 8.48 13.42 12.62
N ILE A 229 7.47 13.22 11.77
CA ILE A 229 6.63 14.32 11.27
C ILE A 229 5.20 14.32 11.81
N TYR A 230 4.61 13.16 12.14
CA TYR A 230 3.17 13.06 12.39
C TYR A 230 2.70 13.96 13.55
N LYS A 231 3.52 14.11 14.60
CA LYS A 231 3.22 15.00 15.72
C LYS A 231 3.27 16.48 15.36
N LYS A 232 4.17 16.88 14.46
CA LYS A 232 4.29 18.27 14.00
C LYS A 232 3.08 18.67 13.15
N ILE A 233 2.52 17.71 12.41
CA ILE A 233 1.37 17.91 11.53
C ILE A 233 0.04 17.80 12.32
N SER A 234 0.04 17.12 13.45
CA SER A 234 -1.18 16.88 14.25
C SER A 234 -1.98 18.14 14.63
N PRO A 235 -1.39 19.28 15.04
CA PRO A 235 -2.16 20.49 15.38
C PRO A 235 -2.93 21.06 14.17
N ILE A 236 -2.30 21.07 13.00
CA ILE A 236 -2.88 21.53 11.73
C ILE A 236 -4.08 20.65 11.35
N LEU A 237 -3.95 19.34 11.59
CA LEU A 237 -4.99 18.35 11.23
C LEU A 237 -6.17 18.29 12.19
N HIS A 238 -6.02 18.75 13.43
CA HIS A 238 -7.08 18.66 14.44
C HIS A 238 -7.72 20.01 14.76
N ASN A 239 -7.17 21.12 14.25
CA ASN A 239 -7.66 22.47 14.55
C ASN A 239 -7.74 22.71 16.06
N THR A 240 -6.69 22.34 16.80
CA THR A 240 -6.48 22.86 18.15
C THR A 240 -6.08 24.32 17.99
N LYS A 241 -7.05 25.21 18.25
CA LYS A 241 -6.75 26.57 18.69
C LYS A 241 -5.92 26.51 19.97
#